data_AF-A0A1H5WN68-F1
#
_entry.id   AF-A0A1H5WN68-F1
#
_cell.length_a   1.000
_cell.length_b   1.000
_cell.length_c   1.000
_cell.angle_alpha   90.00
_cell.angle_beta   90.00
_cell.angle_gamma   90.00
#
_symmetry.space_group_name_H-M   'P 1'
#
loop_
_entity.id
_entity.type
_entity.pdbx_description
1 polymer ?
#
loop_
_entity_poly.entity_id
_entity_poly.type
_entity_poly.pdbx_seq_one_letter_code
_entity_poly.pdbx_strand_id
1 'polypeptide(L)' 'MKLDIGGATLIVAAEGFGHDHKLHSAHFFELADQPVEVTMAVSEQQAERMFAYLKQEGVKVFYVKTPIEFGITGET' A
#
# COMPACT_ATOMS: atom_id res chain seq x y z
N MET A 1 -8.12 13.71 -9.80
CA MET A 1 -7.66 14.38 -8.55
C MET A 1 -6.41 13.65 -8.09
N LYS A 2 -5.29 14.35 -7.89
CA LYS A 2 -4.04 13.74 -7.39
C LYS A 2 -4.18 13.58 -5.88
N LEU A 3 -3.90 12.39 -5.32
CA LEU A 3 -4.10 12.08 -3.90
C LEU A 3 -3.21 12.90 -2.93
N ASP A 4 -2.27 13.68 -3.49
CA ASP A 4 -1.32 14.52 -2.76
C ASP A 4 -0.49 13.72 -1.74
N ILE A 5 -0.14 12.48 -2.08
CA ILE A 5 0.72 11.62 -1.27
C ILE A 5 2.18 11.93 -1.63
N GLY A 6 2.96 12.33 -0.63
CA GLY A 6 4.34 12.80 -0.81
C GLY A 6 5.37 11.70 -1.06
N GLY A 7 5.05 10.44 -0.76
CA GLY A 7 5.93 9.31 -0.98
C GLY A 7 5.36 7.98 -0.48
N ALA A 8 5.97 6.88 -0.90
CA ALA A 8 5.65 5.53 -0.48
C ALA A 8 6.92 4.68 -0.48
N THR A 9 6.98 3.68 0.41
CA THR A 9 7.98 2.61 0.36
C THR A 9 7.29 1.35 -0.15
N LEU A 10 7.95 0.62 -1.06
CA LEU A 10 7.45 -0.63 -1.61
C LEU A 10 8.35 -1.76 -1.14
N ILE A 11 7.76 -2.81 -0.59
CA ILE A 11 8.42 -4.08 -0.32
C ILE A 11 7.83 -5.11 -1.26
N VAL A 12 8.68 -5.67 -2.12
CA VAL A 12 8.31 -6.75 -3.02
C VAL A 12 8.56 -8.06 -2.30
N ALA A 13 7.49 -8.81 -2.02
CA ALA A 13 7.59 -10.07 -1.31
C ALA A 13 7.93 -11.21 -2.27
N ALA A 14 8.65 -12.22 -1.76
CA ALA A 14 8.85 -13.47 -2.50
C ALA A 14 7.53 -14.27 -2.58
N GLU A 15 6.78 -14.28 -1.47
CA GLU A 15 5.54 -15.02 -1.30
C GLU A 15 4.57 -14.28 -0.37
N GLY A 16 3.28 -14.62 -0.45
CA GLY A 16 2.23 -14.11 0.43
C GLY A 16 1.02 -15.04 0.42
N PHE A 17 0.29 -15.09 1.52
CA PHE A 17 -0.97 -15.83 1.61
C PHE A 17 -2.04 -14.95 2.26
N GLY A 18 -3.26 -15.03 1.74
CA GLY A 18 -4.36 -14.16 2.13
C GLY A 18 -5.61 -14.89 2.62
N HIS A 19 -6.71 -14.14 2.70
CA HIS A 19 -8.03 -14.64 3.11
C HIS A 19 -8.58 -15.76 2.20
N ASP A 20 -8.10 -15.84 0.96
CA ASP A 20 -8.48 -16.88 0.00
C ASP A 20 -7.62 -18.15 0.10
N HIS A 21 -6.69 -18.20 1.06
CA HIS A 21 -5.74 -19.30 1.30
C HIS A 21 -4.88 -19.67 0.09
N LYS A 22 -4.76 -18.78 -0.90
CA LYS A 22 -3.89 -18.98 -2.04
C LYS A 22 -2.48 -18.49 -1.72
N LEU A 23 -1.49 -19.25 -2.16
CA LEU A 23 -0.10 -18.83 -2.13
C LEU A 23 0.16 -18.01 -3.39
N HIS A 24 0.42 -16.73 -3.20
CA HIS A 24 0.91 -15.81 -4.21
C HIS A 24 2.43 -15.85 -4.15
N SER A 25 3.12 -16.21 -5.24
CA SER A 25 4.60 -16.30 -5.25
C SER A 25 5.18 -15.82 -6.58
N ALA A 26 6.36 -15.22 -6.53
CA ALA A 26 7.11 -14.88 -7.72
C ALA A 26 7.81 -16.13 -8.26
N HIS A 27 7.17 -16.87 -9.16
CA HIS A 27 7.85 -17.96 -9.86
C HIS A 27 8.77 -17.40 -10.95
N PHE A 28 9.95 -18.01 -11.11
CA PHE A 28 11.08 -17.54 -11.93
C PHE A 28 10.77 -17.31 -13.44
N PHE A 29 9.58 -17.69 -13.92
CA PHE A 29 9.15 -17.54 -15.32
C PHE A 29 7.93 -16.65 -15.51
N GLU A 30 7.17 -16.35 -14.45
CA GLU A 30 5.99 -15.48 -14.52
C GLU A 30 5.97 -14.59 -13.26
N LEU A 31 6.21 -13.30 -13.43
CA LEU A 31 5.95 -12.25 -12.41
C LEU A 31 4.45 -12.08 -12.10
N ALA A 32 3.61 -12.98 -12.61
CA ALA A 32 2.19 -13.01 -12.30
C ALA A 32 2.05 -13.27 -10.80
N ASP A 33 1.25 -12.43 -10.13
CA ASP A 33 0.80 -12.67 -8.77
C ASP A 33 1.86 -12.47 -7.66
N GLN A 34 2.92 -11.68 -7.93
CA GLN A 34 3.88 -11.30 -6.89
C GLN A 34 3.25 -10.31 -5.88
N PRO A 35 3.26 -10.61 -4.57
CA PRO A 35 2.74 -9.69 -3.57
C PRO A 35 3.64 -8.46 -3.40
N VAL A 36 3.01 -7.30 -3.25
CA VAL A 36 3.69 -6.04 -2.94
C VAL A 36 3.04 -5.39 -1.74
N GLU A 37 3.84 -5.09 -0.71
CA GLU A 37 3.44 -4.22 0.38
C GLU A 37 3.78 -2.77 0.03
N VAL A 38 2.80 -1.88 0.19
CA VAL A 38 2.97 -0.43 0.00
C VAL A 38 2.75 0.26 1.34
N THR A 39 3.81 0.85 1.88
CA THR A 39 3.79 1.56 3.16
C THR A 39 3.88 3.07 2.91
N MET A 40 2.98 3.83 3.52
CA MET A 40 2.93 5.29 3.38
C MET A 40 2.69 5.94 4.74
N ALA A 41 3.42 7.01 5.04
CA ALA A 41 3.09 7.93 6.11
C ALA A 41 2.25 9.07 5.53
N VAL A 42 1.01 9.20 6.00
CA VAL A 42 0.02 10.13 5.43
C VAL A 42 -0.78 10.80 6.54
N SER A 43 -1.27 12.01 6.27
CA SER A 43 -2.27 12.66 7.11
C SER A 43 -3.60 11.92 7.04
N GLU A 44 -4.47 12.16 8.02
CA GLU A 44 -5.82 11.56 8.03
C GLU A 44 -6.62 11.91 6.79
N GLN A 45 -6.56 13.16 6.34
CA GLN A 45 -7.25 13.66 5.14
C GLN A 45 -6.73 12.98 3.86
N GLN A 46 -5.42 12.72 3.76
CA GLN A 46 -4.85 11.97 2.65
C GLN A 46 -5.33 10.51 2.66
N ALA A 47 -5.37 9.87 3.84
CA ALA A 47 -5.88 8.50 3.98
C ALA A 47 -7.36 8.39 3.57
N GLU A 48 -8.21 9.32 4.00
CA GLU A 48 -9.63 9.36 3.60
C GLU A 48 -9.80 9.49 2.09
N ARG A 49 -9.08 10.42 1.45
CA ARG A 49 -9.10 10.58 -0.01
C ARG A 49 -8.64 9.31 -0.73
N MET A 50 -7.62 8.64 -0.21
CA MET A 50 -7.11 7.39 -0.79
C MET A 50 -8.14 6.26 -0.70
N PHE A 51 -8.77 6.05 0.45
CA PHE A 51 -9.80 5.01 0.59
C PHE A 51 -11.04 5.33 -0.25
N ALA A 52 -11.44 6.60 -0.34
CA ALA A 52 -12.52 7.01 -1.24
C ALA A 52 -12.19 6.70 -2.70
N TYR A 53 -10.96 6.96 -3.13
CA TYR A 53 -10.50 6.66 -4.47
C TYR A 53 -10.44 5.15 -4.75
N LEU A 54 -9.86 4.35 -3.84
CA LEU A 54 -9.84 2.89 -3.97
C LEU A 54 -11.26 2.31 -4.10
N LYS A 55 -12.20 2.83 -3.30
CA LYS A 55 -13.61 2.44 -3.38
C LYS A 55 -14.24 2.80 -4.72
N GLN A 56 -13.97 4.00 -5.23
CA GLN A 56 -14.46 4.46 -6.54
C GLN A 56 -13.95 3.56 -7.67
N GLU A 57 -12.68 3.15 -7.62
CA GLU A 57 -12.05 2.29 -8.62
C GLU A 57 -12.36 0.79 -8.41
N GLY A 58 -13.13 0.44 -7.38
CA GLY A 58 -13.48 -0.95 -7.07
C GLY A 58 -12.30 -1.81 -6.61
N VAL A 59 -11.19 -1.19 -6.22
CA VAL A 59 -9.97 -1.87 -5.78
C VAL A 59 -10.14 -2.38 -4.35
N LYS A 60 -9.99 -3.69 -4.17
CA LYS A 60 -10.03 -4.35 -2.86
C LYS A 60 -8.63 -4.72 -2.43
N VAL A 61 -8.18 -4.15 -1.33
CA VAL A 61 -6.86 -4.43 -0.74
C VAL A 61 -7.03 -4.73 0.73
N PHE A 62 -6.28 -5.72 1.21
CA PHE A 62 -6.01 -5.84 2.64
C PHE A 62 -5.12 -4.68 3.07
N TYR A 63 -5.41 -4.07 4.21
CA TYR A 63 -4.65 -2.94 4.72
C TYR A 63 -4.59 -2.96 6.23
N VAL A 64 -3.53 -2.33 6.76
CA VAL A 64 -3.41 -1.96 8.17
C VAL A 64 -3.30 -0.45 8.24
N LYS A 65 -4.09 0.19 9.12
CA LYS A 65 -4.01 1.63 9.39
C LYS A 65 -3.60 1.82 10.85
N THR A 66 -2.39 2.32 11.06
CA THR A 66 -1.83 2.57 12.39
C THR A 66 -1.65 4.07 12.61
N PRO A 67 -2.08 4.64 13.75
CA PRO A 67 -1.74 6.01 14.10
C PRO A 67 -0.22 6.15 14.30
N ILE A 68 0.39 7.11 13.61
CA ILE A 68 1.83 7.39 13.69
C ILE A 68 2.06 8.90 13.74
N GLU A 69 3.17 9.31 14.34
CA GLU A 69 3.74 10.64 14.16
C GLU A 69 4.79 10.58 13.05
N PHE A 70 4.82 11.57 12.17
CA PHE A 70 5.79 11.64 11.09
C PHE A 70 6.14 13.09 10.76
N GLY A 71 7.38 13.31 10.33
CA GLY A 71 7.93 14.61 10.00
C GLY A 71 9.34 14.47 9.44
N ILE A 72 9.95 15.59 9.06
CA ILE A 72 11.34 15.65 8.62
C ILE A 72 12.14 16.38 9.70
N THR A 73 13.32 15.87 10.04
CA THR A 73 14.24 16.54 10.96
C THR A 73 15.14 17.52 10.20
N GLY A 74 15.42 18.68 10.78
CA GLY A 74 16.20 19.76 10.12
C GLY A 74 15.34 20.81 9.40
N GLU A 75 15.96 21.91 8.99
CA GLU A 75 15.29 22.99 8.23
C GLU A 75 15.18 22.62 6.74
N THR A 76 14.01 22.90 6.15
CA THR A 76 13.76 22.86 4.68
C THR A 76 14.50 23.95 3.93
#